data_AF-A0AA46SM77-F1
#
_entry.id   AF-A0AA46SM77-F1
#
_cell.length_a   1.000
_cell.length_b   1.000
_cell.length_c   1.000
_cell.angle_alpha   90.00
_cell.angle_beta   90.00
_cell.angle_gamma   90.00
#
_symmetry.space_group_name_H-M   'P 1'
#
loop_
_entity.id
_entity.type
_entity.pdbx_description
1 polymer ?
#
loop_
_entity_poly.entity_id
_entity_poly.type
_entity_poly.pdbx_seq_one_letter_code
_entity_poly.pdbx_strand_id
1 'polypeptide(L)'
;MKVVIETTVNTEGNRGSSRGEFFVGNRDFKEEPNFAVAVVAYEWIQQQKRETGQRETIIEKVTWNEVNDITDIVKEIQPLLPEDNLPF
;
A
#
# COMPACT_ATOMS: atom_id res chain seq x y z
N MET A 1 0.27 17.61 -3.91
CA MET A 1 0.83 17.01 -5.13
C MET A 1 -0.13 15.94 -5.63
N LYS A 2 -0.46 15.93 -6.92
CA LYS A 2 -1.29 14.86 -7.50
C LYS A 2 -0.37 13.74 -8.00
N VAL A 3 -0.67 12.50 -7.63
CA VAL A 3 0.08 11.31 -8.05
C VAL A 3 -0.88 10.21 -8.49
N VAL A 4 -0.43 9.36 -9.39
CA VAL A 4 -1.13 8.14 -9.77
C VAL A 4 -0.46 6.98 -9.05
N ILE A 5 -1.22 6.18 -8.30
CA ILE A 5 -0.72 4.99 -7.61
C ILE A 5 -1.26 3.75 -8.32
N GLU A 6 -0.39 2.79 -8.56
CA GLU A 6 -0.74 1.46 -9.06
C GLU A 6 -0.35 0.41 -8.03
N THR A 7 -1.29 -0.45 -7.66
CA THR A 7 -1.10 -1.53 -6.71
C THR A 7 -1.40 -2.86 -7.38
N THR A 8 -0.47 -3.81 -7.31
CA THR A 8 -0.72 -5.21 -7.59
C THR A 8 -0.72 -5.98 -6.27
N VAL A 9 -1.86 -6.60 -5.97
CA VAL A 9 -2.05 -7.40 -4.75
C VAL A 9 -2.55 -8.78 -5.12
N ASN A 10 -2.24 -9.75 -4.28
CA ASN A 10 -2.66 -11.13 -4.44
C ASN A 10 -3.51 -11.53 -3.23
N THR A 11 -4.81 -11.67 -3.46
CA THR A 11 -5.76 -12.05 -2.42
C THR A 11 -6.13 -13.53 -2.60
N GLU A 12 -5.63 -14.37 -1.69
CA GLU A 12 -5.90 -15.83 -1.69
C GLU A 12 -5.62 -16.51 -3.05
N GLY A 13 -4.52 -16.15 -3.71
CA GLY A 13 -4.13 -16.68 -5.02
C GLY A 13 -4.73 -15.92 -6.21
N ASN A 14 -5.62 -14.96 -5.98
CA ASN A 14 -6.19 -14.12 -7.03
C ASN A 14 -5.42 -12.81 -7.13
N ARG A 15 -4.66 -12.67 -8.22
CA ARG A 15 -3.88 -11.46 -8.51
C ARG A 15 -4.77 -10.37 -9.12
N GLY A 16 -4.84 -9.22 -8.47
CA GLY A 16 -5.56 -8.04 -8.93
C GLY A 16 -4.64 -6.83 -9.09
N SER A 17 -4.92 -5.97 -10.08
CA SER A 17 -4.26 -4.68 -10.24
C SER A 17 -5.29 -3.55 -10.16
N SER A 18 -4.95 -2.50 -9.43
CA SER A 18 -5.77 -1.31 -9.25
C SER A 18 -4.92 -0.07 -9.53
N ARG A 19 -5.51 0.92 -10.20
CA ARG A 19 -4.88 2.22 -10.47
C ARG A 19 -5.81 3.36 -10.03
N GLY A 20 -5.26 4.33 -9.30
CA GLY A 20 -6.02 5.45 -8.74
C GLY A 20 -5.22 6.73 -8.69
N GLU A 21 -5.92 7.87 -8.68
CA GLU A 21 -5.32 9.19 -8.51
C GLU A 21 -5.50 9.70 -7.09
N PHE A 22 -4.42 10.21 -6.49
CA PHE A 22 -4.38 10.62 -5.09
C PHE A 22 -3.73 11.99 -4.93
N PHE A 23 -4.10 12.68 -3.85
CA PHE A 23 -3.47 13.92 -3.42
C PHE A 23 -2.59 13.66 -2.20
N VAL A 24 -1.30 13.94 -2.33
CA VAL A 24 -0.31 13.87 -1.26
C VAL A 24 0.01 15.29 -0.76
N GLY A 25 0.17 15.45 0.55
CA GLY A 25 0.57 16.72 1.17
C GLY A 25 1.82 17.31 0.53
N ASN A 26 1.79 18.60 0.18
CA ASN A 26 2.90 19.22 -0.55
C ASN A 26 4.19 19.36 0.29
N ARG A 27 4.06 19.36 1.62
CA ARG A 27 5.20 19.41 2.53
C ARG A 27 5.90 18.06 2.60
N ASP A 28 5.16 17.02 2.98
CA ASP A 28 5.69 15.66 3.14
C ASP A 28 6.26 15.14 1.82
N PHE A 29 5.60 15.46 0.69
CA PHE A 29 6.11 15.10 -0.63
C PHE A 29 7.46 15.76 -0.98
N LYS A 30 7.74 16.96 -0.47
CA LYS A 30 9.02 17.65 -0.73
C LYS A 30 10.15 17.11 0.15
N GLU A 31 9.83 16.63 1.34
CA GLU A 31 10.79 16.07 2.28
C GLU A 31 11.14 14.63 1.87
N GLU A 32 10.13 13.75 1.76
CA GLU A 32 10.30 12.33 1.41
C GLU A 32 9.17 11.84 0.50
N PRO A 33 9.26 12.05 -0.83
CA PRO A 33 8.17 11.77 -1.76
C PRO A 33 7.76 10.30 -1.78
N ASN A 34 8.72 9.37 -1.80
CA ASN A 34 8.42 7.93 -1.84
C ASN A 34 7.71 7.46 -0.57
N PHE A 35 8.16 7.90 0.60
CA PHE A 35 7.54 7.55 1.87
C PHE A 35 6.13 8.15 1.98
N ALA A 36 5.97 9.44 1.65
CA ALA A 36 4.67 10.11 1.67
C ALA A 36 3.64 9.42 0.74
N VAL A 37 4.06 8.99 -0.45
CA VAL A 37 3.19 8.23 -1.36
C VAL A 37 2.95 6.81 -0.85
N ALA A 38 3.95 6.16 -0.22
CA ALA A 38 3.81 4.83 0.35
C ALA A 38 2.78 4.76 1.48
N VAL A 39 2.69 5.79 2.33
CA VAL A 39 1.64 5.88 3.36
C VAL A 39 0.25 5.88 2.73
N VAL A 40 0.03 6.73 1.71
CA VAL A 40 -1.26 6.80 1.00
C VAL A 40 -1.57 5.49 0.26
N ALA A 41 -0.57 4.88 -0.36
CA ALA A 41 -0.73 3.59 -1.02
C ALA A 41 -1.12 2.49 -0.03
N TYR A 42 -0.49 2.46 1.15
CA TYR A 42 -0.81 1.50 2.19
C TYR A 42 -2.24 1.66 2.73
N GLU A 43 -2.68 2.90 2.98
CA GLU A 43 -4.06 3.19 3.37
C GLU A 43 -5.06 2.70 2.31
N TRP A 44 -4.75 2.91 1.03
CA TRP A 44 -5.59 2.44 -0.05
C TRP A 44 -5.62 0.91 -0.16
N ILE A 45 -4.49 0.22 0.03
CA ILE A 45 -4.45 -1.25 0.08
C ILE A 45 -5.29 -1.78 1.26
N GLN A 46 -5.26 -1.11 2.41
CA GLN A 46 -6.12 -1.47 3.54
C GLN A 46 -7.60 -1.29 3.22
N GLN A 47 -7.96 -0.28 2.43
CA GLN A 47 -9.32 -0.13 1.91
C GLN A 47 -9.69 -1.30 0.97
N GLN A 48 -8.85 -1.63 0.01
CA GLN A 48 -9.06 -2.78 -0.90
C GLN A 48 -9.23 -4.10 -0.13
N LYS A 49 -8.42 -4.30 0.93
CA LYS A 49 -8.53 -5.46 1.83
C LYS A 49 -9.87 -5.48 2.58
N ARG A 50 -10.37 -4.33 3.03
CA ARG A 50 -11.70 -4.25 3.68
C ARG A 50 -12.83 -4.58 2.70
N GLU A 51 -12.74 -4.10 1.47
CA GLU A 51 -13.73 -4.35 0.40
C GLU A 51 -13.79 -5.84 0.00
N THR A 52 -12.69 -6.57 0.14
CA THR A 52 -12.60 -8.01 -0.15
C THR A 52 -12.88 -8.91 1.05
N GLY A 53 -13.33 -8.34 2.19
CA GLY A 53 -13.69 -9.11 3.38
C GLY A 53 -12.52 -9.47 4.29
N GLN A 54 -11.49 -8.62 4.37
CA GLN A 54 -10.32 -8.79 5.24
C GLN A 54 -9.45 -10.02 4.92
N ARG A 55 -9.60 -10.58 3.72
CA ARG A 55 -8.86 -11.76 3.25
C ARG A 55 -7.35 -11.57 3.26
N GLU A 56 -6.63 -12.68 3.39
CA GLU A 56 -5.18 -12.67 3.27
C GLU A 56 -4.78 -12.07 1.92
N THR A 57 -3.97 -11.01 1.98
CA THR A 57 -3.60 -10.19 0.82
C THR A 57 -2.11 -9.93 0.88
N ILE A 58 -1.41 -10.38 -0.14
CA ILE A 58 0.02 -10.18 -0.33
C ILE A 58 0.23 -8.97 -1.22
N ILE A 59 1.04 -8.01 -0.78
CA ILE A 59 1.45 -6.85 -1.58
C ILE A 59 2.57 -7.30 -2.52
N GLU A 60 2.26 -7.44 -3.81
CA GLU A 60 3.25 -7.89 -4.81
C GLU A 60 4.03 -6.73 -5.39
N LYS A 61 3.35 -5.63 -5.73
CA LYS A 61 3.98 -4.45 -6.34
C LYS A 61 3.20 -3.19 -6.04
N VAL A 62 3.90 -2.09 -5.74
CA VAL A 62 3.31 -0.76 -5.63
C VAL A 62 4.20 0.24 -6.35
N THR A 63 3.61 1.01 -7.27
CA THR A 63 4.33 2.08 -7.97
C THR A 63 3.56 3.39 -7.95
N TRP A 64 4.26 4.51 -8.11
CA TRP A 64 3.63 5.80 -8.37
C TRP A 64 4.19 6.51 -9.60
N ASN A 65 3.27 7.13 -10.34
CA ASN A 65 3.50 7.74 -11.65
C ASN A 65 4.23 6.80 -12.62
N GLU A 66 3.96 5.49 -12.55
CA GLU A 66 4.52 4.42 -13.39
C GLU A 66 6.06 4.22 -13.32
N VAL A 67 6.77 5.10 -12.62
CA VAL A 67 8.24 5.14 -12.61
C VAL A 67 8.82 4.67 -11.29
N ASN A 68 8.19 5.06 -10.18
CA ASN A 68 8.79 4.90 -8.86
C ASN A 68 8.23 3.67 -8.17
N ASP A 69 9.05 2.64 -8.00
CA ASP A 69 8.70 1.46 -7.21
C ASP A 69 8.88 1.75 -5.72
N ILE A 70 7.82 1.56 -4.95
CA ILE A 70 7.76 1.80 -3.50
C ILE A 70 7.31 0.56 -2.73
N THR A 71 7.37 -0.61 -3.36
CA THR A 71 6.86 -1.87 -2.82
C THR A 71 7.44 -2.20 -1.45
N ASP A 72 8.76 -2.07 -1.29
CA ASP A 72 9.44 -2.42 -0.04
C ASP A 72 9.07 -1.46 1.09
N ILE A 73 8.98 -0.15 0.79
CA ILE A 73 8.55 0.88 1.77
C ILE A 73 7.13 0.58 2.25
N VAL A 74 6.22 0.22 1.35
CA VAL A 74 4.83 -0.11 1.71
C VAL A 74 4.77 -1.36 2.58
N LYS A 75 5.63 -2.36 2.34
CA LYS A 75 5.73 -3.56 3.18
C LYS A 75 6.29 -3.25 4.56
N GLU A 76 7.23 -2.32 4.68
CA GLU A 76 7.77 -1.87 5.96
C GLU A 76 6.75 -1.09 6.80
N ILE A 77 5.83 -0.36 6.15
CA ILE A 77 4.73 0.35 6.85
C ILE A 77 3.71 -0.63 7.45
N GLN A 78 3.58 -1.85 6.90
CA GLN A 78 2.67 -2.84 7.42
C GLN A 78 2.99 -3.08 8.90
N PRO A 79 2.03 -2.86 9.83
CA PRO A 79 2.25 -3.14 11.23
C PRO A 79 2.56 -4.63 11.33
N LEU A 80 3.72 -4.94 11.91
CA LEU A 80 4.02 -6.26 12.42
C LEU A 80 2.95 -6.53 13.49
N LEU A 81 1.85 -7.17 13.11
CA LEU A 81 1.00 -7.80 14.10
C LEU A 81 1.91 -8.80 14.81
N PRO A 82 2.13 -8.68 16.13
CA PRO A 82 2.79 -9.76 16.84
C PRO A 82 1.99 -11.03 16.55
N GLU A 83 2.70 -12.12 16.21
CA GLU A 83 2.06 -13.43 16.20
C GLU A 83 1.26 -13.55 17.50
N ASP A 84 -0.02 -13.91 17.37
CA ASP A 84 -0.96 -14.06 18.49
C ASP A 84 -0.58 -15.32 19.30
N ASN A 85 0.64 -15.32 19.83
CA ASN A 85 1.22 -16.29 20.74
C ASN A 85 0.89 -15.89 22.19
N LEU A 86 -0.20 -15.15 22.41
CA LEU A 86 -0.70 -14.85 23.74
C LEU A 86 -1.37 -16.12 24.29
N PRO A 87 -0.85 -16.73 25.37
CA PRO A 87 -1.54 -17.84 26.00
C PRO A 87 -2.84 -17.32 26.63
N PHE A 88 -3.97 -17.95 26.29
CA PHE A 88 -5.27 -17.72 26.93
C PHE A 88 -5.29 -18.27 28.37
#